data_AF-A0A0H2ZXL8-F1
#
_entry.id   AF-A0A0H2ZXL8-F1
#
_cell.length_a   1.000
_cell.length_b   1.000
_cell.length_c   1.000
_cell.angle_alpha   90.00
_cell.angle_beta   90.00
_cell.angle_gamma   90.00
#
_symmetry.space_group_name_H-M   'P 1'
#
loop_
_entity.id
_entity.type
_entity.pdbx_description
1 polymer ?
#
loop_
_entity_poly.entity_id
_entity_poly.type
_entity_poly.pdbx_seq_one_letter_code
_entity_poly.pdbx_strand_id
1 'polypeptide(L)' 'MYRDPTLNWDHKALSGDHSIPRSAGGTLADRLLHGTCNSERGDGTRDHQRPALTGRRATHNQPDLGHTAMTWP' A
#
# COMPACT_ATOMS: atom_id res chain seq x y z
N MET A 1 10.74 6.91 -1.27
CA MET A 1 10.11 7.14 0.04
C MET A 1 10.69 8.41 0.60
N TYR A 2 9.84 9.39 0.89
CA TYR A 2 10.21 10.71 1.38
C TYR A 2 9.62 10.92 2.78
N ARG A 3 10.37 11.66 3.60
CA ARG A 3 9.89 12.09 4.93
C ARG A 3 8.70 13.05 4.80
N ASP A 4 8.73 13.93 3.80
CA ASP A 4 7.60 14.78 3.44
C ASP A 4 6.50 13.92 2.78
N PRO A 5 5.29 13.83 3.38
CA PRO A 5 4.18 13.07 2.81
C PRO A 5 3.78 13.51 1.41
N THR A 6 3.92 14.78 1.08
CA THR A 6 3.48 15.35 -0.21
C THR A 6 4.31 14.87 -1.40
N LEU A 7 5.52 14.38 -1.13
CA LEU A 7 6.43 13.83 -2.13
C LEU A 7 6.25 12.31 -2.34
N ASN A 8 5.49 11.64 -1.47
CA ASN A 8 5.16 10.23 -1.65
C ASN A 8 4.03 10.08 -2.67
N TRP A 9 4.08 9.04 -3.50
CA TRP A 9 3.07 8.81 -4.56
C TRP A 9 1.65 8.62 -4.01
N ASP A 10 1.51 8.18 -2.76
CA ASP A 10 0.23 8.02 -2.08
C ASP A 10 -0.16 9.20 -1.18
N HIS A 11 0.66 10.26 -1.18
CA HIS A 11 0.46 11.49 -0.42
C HIS A 11 0.29 11.25 1.10
N LYS A 12 0.84 10.13 1.61
CA LYS A 12 0.75 9.71 3.01
C LYS A 12 2.12 9.72 3.67
N ALA A 13 2.13 9.84 4.99
CA ALA A 13 3.35 9.63 5.77
C ALA A 13 3.81 8.17 5.67
N LEU A 14 5.13 7.96 5.77
CA LEU A 14 5.70 6.62 5.82
C LEU A 14 5.24 5.91 7.11
N SER A 15 4.93 4.63 6.99
CA SER A 15 4.46 3.77 8.07
C SER A 15 5.55 2.79 8.50
N GLY A 16 5.72 2.62 9.81
CA GLY A 16 6.55 1.58 10.40
C GLY A 16 5.82 0.24 10.39
N ASP A 17 6.16 -0.60 9.42
CA ASP A 17 5.63 -1.96 9.28
C ASP A 17 6.43 -2.95 10.13
N HIS A 18 5.77 -4.03 10.54
CA HIS A 18 6.35 -5.04 11.41
C HIS A 18 6.31 -6.40 10.68
N SER A 19 7.45 -7.08 10.60
CA SER A 19 7.52 -8.46 10.07
C SER A 19 6.64 -9.41 10.87
N ILE A 20 6.56 -9.22 12.19
CA ILE A 20 5.58 -9.83 13.08
C ILE A 20 4.51 -8.77 13.36
N PRO A 21 3.25 -8.94 12.94
CA PRO A 21 2.22 -7.92 13.14
C PRO A 21 1.95 -7.70 14.64
N ARG A 22 1.50 -6.49 15.01
CA ARG A 22 1.17 -6.17 16.40
C ARG A 22 0.09 -7.07 16.99
N SER A 23 -0.86 -7.52 16.17
CA SER A 23 -1.88 -8.49 16.56
C SER A 23 -1.30 -9.85 16.98
N ALA A 24 -0.10 -10.19 16.49
CA ALA A 24 0.64 -11.39 16.88
C ALA A 24 1.74 -11.10 17.93
N GLY A 25 1.74 -9.91 18.55
CA GLY A 25 2.69 -9.53 19.60
C GLY A 25 4.00 -8.91 19.12
N GLY A 26 4.14 -8.58 17.83
CA GLY A 26 5.33 -7.89 17.33
C GLY A 26 5.42 -6.45 17.82
N THR A 27 6.61 -6.02 18.22
CA THR A 27 6.87 -4.67 18.78
C THR A 27 7.89 -3.87 17.98
N LEU A 28 8.71 -4.53 17.17
CA LEU A 28 9.74 -3.91 16.34
C LEU A 28 9.16 -3.55 14.97
N ALA A 29 9.19 -2.25 14.66
CA ALA A 29 8.97 -1.77 13.29
C ALA A 29 10.28 -1.88 12.51
N ASP A 30 10.50 -3.02 11.86
CA ASP A 30 11.73 -3.36 11.13
C ASP A 30 11.70 -2.93 9.65
N ARG A 31 10.55 -2.43 9.17
CA ARG A 31 10.33 -2.02 7.77
C ARG A 31 9.67 -0.65 7.70
N LEU A 32 10.06 0.13 6.69
CA LEU A 32 9.44 1.41 6.38
C LEU A 32 8.70 1.30 5.05
N LEU A 33 7.40 1.60 5.04
CA LEU A 33 6.52 1.46 3.88
C LEU A 33 5.73 2.74 3.59
N HIS A 34 5.25 2.89 2.35
CA HIS A 34 4.20 3.86 2.04
C HIS A 34 2.90 3.43 2.75
N GLY A 35 2.06 4.39 3.15
CA GLY A 35 0.86 4.11 3.94
C GLY A 35 -0.12 3.18 3.24
N THR A 36 -0.28 3.34 1.92
CA THR A 36 -1.13 2.47 1.10
C THR A 36 -0.58 1.04 1.05
N CYS A 37 0.70 0.86 0.77
CA CYS A 37 1.34 -0.46 0.76
C CYS A 37 1.26 -1.17 2.11
N ASN A 38 1.44 -0.42 3.21
CA ASN A 38 1.29 -0.96 4.56
C ASN A 38 -0.14 -1.48 4.82
N SER A 39 -1.15 -0.73 4.36
CA SER A 39 -2.57 -1.11 4.53
C SER A 39 -2.96 -2.31 3.67
N GLU A 40 -2.44 -2.40 2.44
CA GLU A 40 -2.67 -3.52 1.52
C GLU A 40 -2.08 -4.83 2.04
N ARG A 41 -0.94 -4.77 2.73
CA ARG A 41 -0.28 -5.94 3.31
C ARG A 41 -1.10 -6.60 4.42
N GLY A 42 -1.90 -5.81 5.16
CA GLY A 42 -2.65 -6.29 6.32
C GLY A 42 -1.72 -6.73 7.46
N ASP A 43 -1.91 -7.96 7.95
CA ASP A 43 -1.08 -8.61 8.97
C ASP A 43 0.19 -9.28 8.42
N GLY A 44 0.45 -9.13 7.11
CA GLY A 44 1.57 -9.80 6.43
C GLY A 44 1.13 -10.92 5.49
N THR A 45 -0.09 -11.44 5.63
CA THR A 45 -0.62 -12.49 4.75
C THR A 45 -0.67 -12.10 3.28
N ARG A 46 -0.81 -10.81 2.98
CA ARG A 46 -0.87 -10.26 1.61
C ARG A 46 0.46 -9.70 1.10
N ASP A 47 1.59 -9.92 1.79
CA ASP A 47 2.90 -9.39 1.33
C ASP A 47 3.27 -9.90 -0.07
N HIS A 48 2.87 -11.13 -0.42
CA HIS A 48 3.06 -11.72 -1.75
C HIS A 48 2.31 -11.00 -2.87
N GLN A 49 1.29 -10.20 -2.55
CA GLN A 49 0.48 -9.46 -3.51
C GLN A 49 1.05 -8.06 -3.81
N ARG A 50 2.15 -7.67 -3.15
CA ARG A 50 2.71 -6.32 -3.29
C ARG A 50 3.10 -6.03 -4.74
N PRO A 51 2.86 -4.80 -5.23
CA PRO A 51 3.23 -4.38 -6.59
C PRO A 51 4.67 -4.68 -7.00
N ALA A 52 5.60 -4.64 -6.04
CA ALA A 52 7.01 -4.93 -6.27
C ALA A 52 7.29 -6.41 -6.64
N LEU A 53 6.41 -7.35 -6.27
CA LEU A 53 6.54 -8.78 -6.61
C LEU A 53 5.69 -9.15 -7.83
N THR A 54 4.51 -8.55 -7.96
CA THR A 54 3.56 -8.89 -9.03
C THR A 54 3.75 -8.08 -10.31
N GLY A 55 4.55 -7.01 -10.27
CA GLY A 55 4.72 -6.07 -11.39
C GLY A 55 3.48 -5.22 -11.68
N ARG A 56 2.34 -5.50 -11.04
CA ARG A 56 1.12 -4.71 -11.11
C ARG A 56 1.27 -3.52 -10.18
N ARG A 57 1.59 -2.34 -10.73
CA ARG A 57 1.41 -1.09 -9.99
C ARG A 57 -0.03 -1.05 -9.49
N ALA A 58 -0.23 -0.79 -8.20
CA ALA A 58 -1.54 -0.43 -7.68
C ALA A 58 -1.92 0.89 -8.37
N THR A 59 -2.60 0.80 -9.52
CA THR A 59 -3.12 1.96 -10.22
C THR A 59 -4.28 2.49 -9.40
N HIS A 60 -3.94 3.28 -8.38
CA HIS A 60 -4.86 4.15 -7.66
C HIS A 60 -5.29 5.30 -8.59
N ASN A 61 -5.85 5.01 -9.78
CA ASN A 61 -6.64 6.03 -10.49
C ASN A 61 -7.49 5.55 -11.68
N GLN A 62 -7.65 4.26 -11.92
CA GLN A 62 -8.69 3.81 -12.84
C GLN A 62 -9.64 2.94 -12.05
N PRO A 63 -10.84 3.44 -11.71
CA PRO A 63 -11.91 2.53 -11.38
C PRO A 63 -12.08 1.61 -12.61
N ASP A 64 -11.93 0.31 -12.40
CA ASP A 64 -12.35 -0.69 -13.38
C ASP A 64 -13.88 -0.64 -13.42
N LEU A 65 -14.42 0.34 -14.15
CA LEU A 65 -15.85 0.61 -14.27
C LEU A 65 -16.54 -0.43 -15.18
N GLY A 66 -15.84 -1.48 -15.58
CA GLY A 66 -16.31 -2.47 -16.54
C GLY A 66 -16.64 -1.86 -17.89
N HIS A 67 -17.21 -2.68 -18.78
CA HIS A 67 -17.67 -2.26 -20.11
C HIS A 67 -18.90 -1.33 -20.07
N THR A 68 -19.48 -1.12 -18.88
CA THR A 68 -20.67 -0.28 -18.64
C THR A 68 -20.32 1.14 -18.20
N ALA A 69 -19.04 1.50 -18.16
CA ALA A 69 -18.59 2.84 -17.85
C ALA A 69 -19.02 3.84 -18.93
N MET A 70 -19.96 4.72 -18.62
CA MET A 70 -20.23 5.90 -19.45
C MET A 70 -19.35 7.05 -18.98
N THR A 71 -18.48 7.57 -19.86
CA THR A 71 -17.76 8.83 -19.61
C THR A 71 -18.78 9.96 -19.58
N TRP A 72 -19.03 10.51 -18.39
CA TRP A 72 -19.84 11.72 -18.23
C TRP A 72 -18.93 12.95 -18.33
N PRO A 73 -19.32 14.01 -19.07
CA PRO A 73 -18.52 15.23 -19.23
C PRO A 73 -18.46 16.09 -17.95
#